data_AF-D5WHQ4-F1
#
_entry.id   AF-D5WHQ4-F1
#
_cell.length_a   1.000
_cell.length_b   1.000
_cell.length_c   1.000
_cell.angle_alpha   90.00
_cell.angle_beta   90.00
_cell.angle_gamma   90.00
#
_symmetry.space_group_name_H-M   'P 1'
#
loop_
_entity.id
_entity.type
_entity.pdbx_description
1 polymer ?
#
loop_
_entity_poly.entity_id
_entity_poly.type
_entity_poly.pdbx_seq_one_letter_code
_entity_poly.pdbx_strand_id
1 'polypeptide(L)'
;MRVVDAAWQEWLSSNVARGCTPGSMVDAMVQAGFADGEARVAVHHAFDRRASGPAAPSTVADPATNPYRYDAAPVARGNLIHAADREVRVLLRCERPQLVVFADVLSAAECAELIERSRHRLKRSTTVNPLTGREDVIRNRTSEGVWYRRGEDQLIARVERRIASLTNWPLENGEGLQVLHYGTSGEYSPHFDFFAPDQPGSAVHTTQGGQRVATLIIYLNDVADGGETVFPTAGLSVAAQAGGAVYFRYMNAERQLDPSTLHGGAPVLAGDKWIMTKWMRERAYG
;
A
#
# COMPACT_ATOMS: atom_id res chain seq x y z
N MET A 1 24.47 28.41 -12.89
CA MET A 1 23.50 27.54 -13.60
C MET A 1 23.87 26.11 -13.27
N ARG A 2 22.98 25.34 -12.63
CA ARG A 2 23.25 23.92 -12.37
C ARG A 2 23.16 23.16 -13.69
N VAL A 3 24.05 22.21 -13.90
CA VAL A 3 24.08 21.38 -15.12
C VAL A 3 23.59 19.99 -14.75
N VAL A 4 22.80 19.37 -15.63
CA VAL A 4 22.38 17.96 -15.48
C VAL A 4 23.59 17.06 -15.75
N ASP A 5 24.35 16.80 -14.68
CA ASP A 5 25.51 15.92 -14.71
C ASP A 5 25.12 14.42 -14.72
N ALA A 6 26.11 13.53 -14.72
CA ALA A 6 25.88 12.08 -14.77
C ALA A 6 25.00 11.58 -13.61
N ALA A 7 25.13 12.16 -12.41
CA ALA A 7 24.32 11.78 -11.26
C ALA A 7 22.85 12.18 -11.45
N TRP A 8 22.59 13.35 -12.03
CA TRP A 8 21.23 13.76 -12.38
C TRP A 8 20.65 12.96 -13.55
N GLN A 9 21.46 12.53 -14.53
CA GLN A 9 20.99 11.65 -15.59
C GLN A 9 20.61 10.25 -15.08
N GLU A 10 21.38 9.71 -14.14
CA GLU A 10 21.05 8.46 -13.45
C GLU A 10 19.79 8.63 -12.58
N TRP A 11 19.68 9.74 -11.86
CA TRP A 11 18.48 10.06 -11.08
C TRP A 11 17.23 10.18 -11.96
N LEU A 12 17.32 10.89 -13.09
CA LEU A 12 16.21 11.04 -14.04
C LEU A 12 15.80 9.67 -14.60
N SER A 13 16.75 8.87 -15.09
CA SER A 13 16.43 7.55 -15.67
C SER A 13 15.86 6.59 -14.64
N SER A 14 16.38 6.58 -13.41
CA SER A 14 15.87 5.77 -12.29
C SER A 14 14.45 6.17 -11.89
N ASN A 15 14.16 7.47 -11.75
CA ASN A 15 12.82 7.94 -11.35
C ASN A 15 11.78 7.76 -12.47
N VAL A 16 12.19 7.92 -13.73
CA VAL A 16 11.36 7.55 -14.86
C VAL A 16 11.04 6.06 -14.83
N ALA A 17 12.04 5.18 -14.63
CA ALA A 17 11.81 3.73 -14.53
C ALA A 17 10.92 3.34 -13.33
N ARG A 18 11.00 4.08 -12.23
CA ARG A 18 10.15 3.96 -11.03
C ARG A 18 8.71 4.46 -11.21
N GLY A 19 8.37 5.03 -12.37
CA GLY A 19 7.02 5.52 -12.65
C GLY A 19 6.65 6.82 -11.94
N CYS A 20 7.64 7.60 -11.48
CA CYS A 20 7.40 8.94 -10.94
C CYS A 20 6.69 9.82 -11.99
N THR A 21 5.88 10.77 -11.56
CA THR A 21 5.20 11.67 -12.52
C THR A 21 6.17 12.76 -12.96
N PRO A 22 6.06 13.27 -14.21
CA PRO A 22 6.88 14.39 -14.66
C PRO A 22 6.85 15.59 -13.72
N GLY A 23 5.68 15.92 -13.16
CA GLY A 23 5.52 17.01 -12.20
C GLY A 23 6.37 16.83 -10.95
N SER A 24 6.29 15.66 -10.31
CA SER A 24 7.07 15.37 -9.09
C SER A 24 8.59 15.44 -9.32
N MET A 25 9.03 15.07 -10.52
CA MET A 25 10.45 15.09 -10.88
C MET A 25 10.94 16.52 -11.16
N VAL A 26 10.09 17.34 -11.80
CA VAL A 26 10.36 18.78 -12.02
C VAL A 26 10.48 19.49 -10.67
N ASP A 27 9.54 19.25 -9.75
CA ASP A 27 9.53 19.87 -8.43
C ASP A 27 10.80 19.52 -7.65
N ALA A 28 11.25 18.26 -7.69
CA ALA A 28 12.49 17.83 -7.04
C ALA A 28 13.75 18.47 -7.65
N MET A 29 13.79 18.65 -8.97
CA MET A 29 14.89 19.38 -9.62
C MET A 29 14.87 20.87 -9.27
N VAL A 30 13.69 21.51 -9.23
CA VAL A 30 13.55 22.92 -8.84
C VAL A 30 13.97 23.12 -7.37
N GLN A 31 13.57 22.23 -6.46
CA GLN A 31 14.02 22.24 -5.06
C GLN A 31 15.54 22.04 -4.95
N ALA A 32 16.13 21.26 -5.86
CA ALA A 32 17.56 21.14 -5.98
C ALA A 32 18.23 22.33 -6.67
N GLY A 33 17.52 23.43 -6.97
CA GLY A 33 18.09 24.66 -7.50
C GLY A 33 18.30 24.69 -9.01
N PHE A 34 17.60 23.84 -9.77
CA PHE A 34 17.46 24.01 -11.22
C PHE A 34 16.39 25.05 -11.54
N ALA A 35 16.52 25.75 -12.66
CA ALA A 35 15.44 26.60 -13.16
C ALA A 35 14.27 25.73 -13.65
N ASP A 36 13.03 26.16 -13.41
CA ASP A 36 11.81 25.39 -13.79
C ASP A 36 11.80 24.97 -15.26
N GLY A 37 12.15 25.88 -16.17
CA GLY A 37 12.24 25.57 -17.61
C GLY A 37 13.27 24.49 -17.95
N GLU A 38 14.43 24.50 -17.29
CA GLU A 38 15.49 23.52 -17.50
C GLU A 38 15.12 22.15 -16.90
N ALA A 39 14.50 22.15 -15.73
CA ALA A 39 13.98 20.95 -15.08
C ALA A 39 12.91 20.26 -15.95
N ARG A 40 11.96 21.04 -16.50
CA ARG A 40 10.93 20.52 -17.41
C ARG A 40 11.51 19.87 -18.66
N VAL A 41 12.48 20.53 -19.30
CA VAL A 41 13.16 20.00 -20.51
C VAL A 41 13.91 18.71 -20.18
N ALA A 42 14.66 18.67 -19.08
CA ALA A 42 15.43 17.49 -18.67
C ALA A 42 14.53 16.29 -18.33
N VAL A 43 13.44 16.52 -17.61
CA VAL A 43 12.45 15.48 -17.29
C VAL A 43 11.77 14.98 -18.57
N HIS A 44 11.30 15.86 -19.46
CA HIS A 44 10.66 15.46 -20.71
C HIS A 44 11.58 14.57 -21.57
N HIS A 45 12.84 14.97 -21.75
CA HIS A 45 13.84 14.17 -22.46
C HIS A 45 14.09 12.79 -21.82
N ALA A 46 14.03 12.68 -20.50
CA ALA A 46 14.20 11.41 -19.81
C ALA A 46 13.03 10.44 -20.07
N PHE A 47 11.80 10.97 -20.15
CA PHE A 47 10.62 10.19 -20.55
C PHE A 47 10.66 9.78 -22.02
N ASP A 48 11.06 10.69 -22.93
CA ASP A 48 11.20 10.38 -24.37
C ASP A 48 12.26 9.29 -24.61
N ARG A 49 13.36 9.32 -23.87
CA ARG A 49 14.39 8.28 -23.92
C ARG A 49 13.89 6.90 -23.46
N ARG A 50 12.99 6.84 -22.46
CA ARG A 50 12.34 5.57 -22.07
C ARG A 50 11.41 5.05 -23.16
N ALA A 51 10.71 5.94 -23.86
CA ALA A 51 9.88 5.56 -25.00
C ALA A 51 10.71 5.04 -26.20
N SER A 52 12.00 5.41 -26.28
CA SER A 52 12.90 5.11 -27.40
C SER A 52 13.90 3.98 -27.15
N GLY A 53 14.08 3.53 -25.90
CA GLY A 53 15.03 2.47 -25.53
C GLY A 53 14.43 1.06 -25.62
N PRO A 54 15.26 0.00 -25.78
CA PRO A 54 14.76 -1.37 -25.71
C PRO A 54 14.16 -1.59 -24.32
N ALA A 55 12.87 -1.94 -24.28
CA ALA A 55 12.18 -2.26 -23.05
C ALA A 55 12.98 -3.35 -22.29
N ALA A 56 13.43 -3.04 -21.07
CA ALA A 56 13.87 -4.10 -20.17
C ALA A 56 12.71 -5.10 -20.03
N PRO A 57 12.95 -6.42 -20.07
CA PRO A 57 11.89 -7.39 -19.97
C PRO A 57 11.30 -7.33 -18.57
N SER A 58 10.23 -6.55 -18.43
CA SER A 58 9.26 -6.67 -17.36
C SER A 58 8.33 -7.82 -17.75
N THR A 59 8.51 -8.98 -17.12
CA THR A 59 7.58 -10.10 -17.23
C THR A 59 6.56 -10.12 -16.09
N VAL A 60 6.18 -8.95 -15.57
CA VAL A 60 4.75 -8.80 -15.22
C VAL A 60 4.05 -8.94 -16.56
N ALA A 61 3.36 -10.07 -16.77
CA ALA A 61 2.77 -10.43 -18.06
C ALA A 61 2.21 -9.18 -18.74
N ASP A 62 2.66 -8.93 -19.98
CA ASP A 62 2.10 -7.88 -20.80
C ASP A 62 0.57 -8.02 -20.72
N PRO A 63 -0.17 -7.02 -20.18
CA PRO A 63 -1.61 -7.12 -19.99
C PRO A 63 -2.34 -7.41 -21.31
N ALA A 64 -1.68 -7.24 -22.46
CA ALA A 64 -2.16 -7.65 -23.78
C ALA A 64 -2.26 -9.18 -23.98
N THR A 65 -1.53 -10.01 -23.23
CA THR A 65 -1.44 -11.47 -23.47
C THR A 65 -2.25 -12.33 -22.50
N ASN A 66 -2.50 -11.86 -21.27
CA ASN A 66 -3.40 -12.53 -20.32
C ASN A 66 -3.97 -11.53 -19.31
N PRO A 67 -5.07 -10.82 -19.64
CA PRO A 67 -5.64 -9.82 -18.75
C PRO A 67 -6.13 -10.47 -17.45
N TYR A 68 -5.97 -9.75 -16.33
CA TYR A 68 -6.51 -10.16 -15.03
C TYR A 68 -8.02 -10.38 -15.13
N ARG A 69 -8.50 -11.53 -14.66
CA ARG A 69 -9.92 -11.88 -14.63
C ARG A 69 -10.51 -11.62 -13.26
N TYR A 70 -11.49 -10.73 -13.21
CA TYR A 70 -12.22 -10.45 -11.98
C TYR A 70 -13.25 -11.56 -11.71
N ASP A 71 -13.15 -12.20 -10.55
CA ASP A 71 -14.09 -13.16 -9.99
C ASP A 71 -15.01 -12.48 -8.95
N ALA A 72 -15.75 -13.25 -8.16
CA ALA A 72 -16.58 -12.69 -7.10
C ALA A 72 -15.73 -12.21 -5.92
N ALA A 73 -15.93 -10.97 -5.47
CA ALA A 73 -15.30 -10.46 -4.26
C ALA A 73 -15.82 -11.20 -3.01
N PRO A 74 -14.96 -11.56 -2.04
CA PRO A 74 -15.38 -12.31 -0.85
C PRO A 74 -16.23 -11.47 0.12
N VAL A 75 -16.01 -10.15 0.14
CA VAL A 75 -16.75 -9.19 0.97
C VAL A 75 -18.25 -9.24 0.62
N ALA A 76 -19.10 -9.45 1.62
CA ALA A 76 -20.55 -9.50 1.45
C ALA A 76 -21.09 -8.24 0.74
N ARG A 77 -22.15 -8.40 -0.06
CA ARG A 77 -22.86 -7.30 -0.73
C ARG A 77 -23.75 -6.54 0.28
N GLY A 78 -24.10 -5.30 -0.05
CA GLY A 78 -24.93 -4.43 0.80
C GLY A 78 -24.19 -3.18 1.31
N ASN A 79 -24.97 -2.26 1.88
CA ASN A 79 -24.49 -0.97 2.41
C ASN A 79 -24.13 -1.03 3.91
N LEU A 80 -24.59 -2.08 4.61
CA LEU A 80 -24.32 -2.35 6.02
C LEU A 80 -23.94 -3.83 6.15
N ILE A 81 -22.81 -4.13 6.79
CA ILE A 81 -22.30 -5.48 7.00
C ILE A 81 -22.16 -5.72 8.50
N HIS A 82 -22.78 -6.79 8.99
CA HIS A 82 -22.57 -7.28 10.34
C HIS A 82 -21.20 -7.98 10.43
N ALA A 83 -20.22 -7.34 11.07
CA ALA A 83 -18.86 -7.82 11.23
C ALA A 83 -18.63 -8.33 12.65
N ALA A 84 -19.16 -9.51 12.96
CA ALA A 84 -19.10 -10.19 14.26
C ALA A 84 -19.72 -9.42 15.45
N ASP A 85 -19.09 -8.34 15.90
CA ASP A 85 -19.49 -7.59 17.09
C ASP A 85 -20.03 -6.18 16.79
N ARG A 86 -20.07 -5.77 15.51
CA ARG A 86 -20.64 -4.48 15.11
C ARG A 86 -21.15 -4.44 13.68
N GLU A 87 -21.98 -3.44 13.40
CA GLU A 87 -22.32 -3.03 12.03
C GLU A 87 -21.23 -2.13 11.44
N VAL A 88 -20.85 -2.41 10.19
CA VAL A 88 -19.86 -1.65 9.41
C VAL A 88 -20.53 -1.10 8.16
N ARG A 89 -20.40 0.19 7.91
CA ARG A 89 -21.00 0.85 6.74
C ARG A 89 -20.07 0.76 5.54
N VAL A 90 -20.64 0.50 4.37
CA VAL A 90 -19.93 0.53 3.09
C VAL A 90 -20.16 1.89 2.45
N LEU A 91 -19.08 2.64 2.23
CA LEU A 91 -19.12 3.98 1.63
C LEU A 91 -18.96 3.94 0.12
N LEU A 92 -18.11 3.03 -0.38
CA LEU A 92 -17.83 2.91 -1.81
C LEU A 92 -17.44 1.47 -2.15
N ARG A 93 -17.82 1.03 -3.36
CA ARG A 93 -17.28 -0.17 -4.00
C ARG A 93 -16.77 0.19 -5.39
N CYS A 94 -15.52 -0.18 -5.66
CA CYS A 94 -15.00 -0.28 -7.01
C CYS A 94 -14.98 -1.76 -7.39
N GLU A 95 -15.50 -2.09 -8.57
CA GLU A 95 -15.48 -3.48 -9.06
C GLU A 95 -14.14 -3.81 -9.73
N ARG A 96 -13.43 -2.81 -10.27
CA ARG A 96 -12.18 -2.95 -11.04
C ARG A 96 -11.25 -1.75 -10.81
N PRO A 97 -10.26 -1.84 -9.91
CA PRO A 97 -9.91 -2.99 -9.08
C PRO A 97 -11.01 -3.33 -8.06
N GLN A 98 -10.98 -4.55 -7.51
CA GLN A 98 -11.85 -4.92 -6.39
C GLN A 98 -11.43 -4.18 -5.13
N LEU A 99 -12.11 -3.08 -4.82
CA LEU A 99 -11.82 -2.20 -3.69
C LEU A 99 -13.12 -1.80 -2.98
N VAL A 100 -13.08 -1.75 -1.64
CA VAL A 100 -14.21 -1.33 -0.81
C VAL A 100 -13.72 -0.34 0.23
N VAL A 101 -14.43 0.79 0.37
CA VAL A 101 -14.21 1.76 1.45
C VAL A 101 -15.28 1.57 2.50
N PHE A 102 -14.86 1.44 3.75
CA PHE A 102 -15.72 1.25 4.91
C PHE A 102 -15.65 2.44 5.87
N ALA A 103 -16.75 2.70 6.57
CA ALA A 103 -16.78 3.48 7.79
C ALA A 103 -17.10 2.57 8.98
N ASP A 104 -16.71 3.02 10.17
CA ASP A 104 -17.07 2.37 11.43
C ASP A 104 -16.54 0.93 11.55
N VAL A 105 -15.34 0.65 11.03
CA VAL A 105 -14.64 -0.63 11.28
C VAL A 105 -14.13 -0.66 12.72
N LEU A 106 -13.49 0.42 13.17
CA LEU A 106 -13.09 0.62 14.57
C LEU A 106 -13.84 1.78 15.20
N SER A 107 -14.05 1.69 16.52
CA SER A 107 -14.61 2.80 17.29
C SER A 107 -13.51 3.81 17.60
N ALA A 108 -13.89 5.05 17.92
CA ALA A 108 -12.93 6.08 18.35
C ALA A 108 -12.10 5.62 19.56
N ALA A 109 -12.70 4.89 20.49
CA ALA A 109 -12.00 4.34 21.66
C ALA A 109 -10.98 3.26 21.28
N GLU A 110 -11.32 2.34 20.38
CA GLU A 110 -10.38 1.32 19.88
C GLU A 110 -9.22 1.96 19.10
N CYS A 111 -9.51 2.97 18.28
CA CYS A 111 -8.50 3.73 17.57
C CYS A 111 -7.51 4.40 18.53
N ALA A 112 -8.02 5.12 19.54
CA ALA A 112 -7.19 5.80 20.53
C ALA A 112 -6.33 4.81 21.34
N GLU A 113 -6.90 3.70 21.78
CA GLU A 113 -6.19 2.66 22.55
C GLU A 113 -5.07 2.01 21.72
N LEU A 114 -5.33 1.71 20.44
CA LEU A 114 -4.32 1.15 19.53
C LEU A 114 -3.17 2.11 19.27
N ILE A 115 -3.46 3.40 19.08
CA ILE A 115 -2.43 4.43 18.94
C ILE A 115 -1.59 4.48 20.21
N GLU A 116 -2.22 4.64 21.38
CA GLU A 116 -1.51 4.84 22.65
C GLU A 116 -0.58 3.68 22.99
N ARG A 117 -1.06 2.44 22.86
CA ARG A 117 -0.24 1.24 23.07
C ARG A 117 0.92 1.10 22.07
N SER A 118 0.78 1.69 20.88
CA SER A 118 1.79 1.60 19.83
C SER A 118 2.91 2.61 19.98
N ARG A 119 2.64 3.82 20.53
CA ARG A 119 3.59 4.95 20.58
C ARG A 119 4.97 4.57 21.09
N HIS A 120 5.04 3.81 22.19
CA HIS A 120 6.32 3.46 22.82
C HIS A 120 7.01 2.23 22.22
N ARG A 121 6.36 1.56 21.25
CA ARG A 121 6.87 0.35 20.60
C ARG A 121 7.33 0.60 19.16
N LEU A 122 7.11 1.81 18.63
CA LEU A 122 7.43 2.17 17.26
C LEU A 122 8.92 1.99 16.97
N LYS A 123 9.20 1.36 15.83
CA LYS A 123 10.54 1.24 15.25
C LYS A 123 10.46 1.59 13.78
N ARG A 124 11.59 1.98 13.19
CA ARG A 124 11.64 2.26 11.75
C ARG A 124 11.13 1.06 10.94
N SER A 125 10.20 1.30 10.01
CA SER A 125 9.61 0.23 9.21
C SER A 125 10.59 -0.33 8.16
N THR A 126 10.47 -1.61 7.87
CA THR A 126 11.24 -2.35 6.87
C THR A 126 10.41 -2.71 5.64
N THR A 127 11.04 -3.10 4.55
CA THR A 127 10.42 -3.67 3.36
C THR A 127 11.14 -4.97 2.96
N VAL A 128 10.48 -5.84 2.20
CA VAL A 128 11.11 -7.07 1.71
C VAL A 128 12.09 -6.76 0.58
N ASN A 129 13.32 -7.22 0.71
CA ASN A 129 14.32 -7.16 -0.33
C ASN A 129 13.98 -8.17 -1.45
N PRO A 130 13.86 -7.72 -2.71
CA PRO A 130 13.42 -8.58 -3.81
C PRO A 130 14.42 -9.70 -4.16
N LEU A 131 15.71 -9.51 -3.86
CA LEU A 131 16.76 -10.48 -4.17
C LEU A 131 16.96 -11.48 -3.04
N THR A 132 16.95 -11.00 -1.79
CA THR A 132 17.36 -11.81 -0.63
C THR A 132 16.19 -12.30 0.22
N GLY A 133 15.01 -11.71 0.11
CA GLY A 133 13.87 -11.99 1.00
C GLY A 133 14.09 -11.50 2.44
N ARG A 134 15.12 -10.67 2.70
CA ARG A 134 15.36 -10.08 4.01
C ARG A 134 14.60 -8.76 4.17
N GLU A 135 14.30 -8.41 5.41
CA GLU A 135 13.76 -7.11 5.74
C GLU A 135 14.86 -6.03 5.73
N ASP A 136 14.65 -5.00 4.92
CA ASP A 136 15.56 -3.86 4.79
C ASP A 136 14.86 -2.53 5.14
N VAL A 137 15.56 -1.65 5.82
CA VAL A 137 15.12 -0.26 5.99
C VAL A 137 15.46 0.52 4.72
N ILE A 138 14.44 1.00 4.01
CA ILE A 138 14.61 1.77 2.77
C ILE A 138 14.23 3.25 2.93
N ARG A 139 14.79 4.12 2.10
CA ARG A 139 14.46 5.55 2.09
C ARG A 139 13.03 5.84 1.66
N ASN A 140 12.48 5.02 0.75
CA ASN A 140 11.17 5.21 0.13
C ASN A 140 9.97 4.82 1.03
N ARG A 141 10.23 4.44 2.28
CA ARG A 141 9.22 4.20 3.32
C ARG A 141 9.65 4.96 4.57
N THR A 142 8.90 6.01 4.90
CA THR A 142 9.27 6.91 6.01
C THR A 142 8.48 6.69 7.29
N SER A 143 7.69 5.63 7.37
CA SER A 143 6.96 5.25 8.57
C SER A 143 7.79 4.58 9.64
N GLU A 144 7.31 4.72 10.87
CA GLU A 144 7.61 3.85 11.99
C GLU A 144 6.45 2.88 12.20
N GLY A 145 6.71 1.70 12.75
CA GLY A 145 5.67 0.71 12.96
C GLY A 145 5.97 -0.28 14.07
N VAL A 146 4.92 -1.00 14.45
CA VAL A 146 4.93 -2.07 15.43
C VAL A 146 4.03 -3.20 14.96
N TRP A 147 4.44 -4.43 15.27
CA TRP A 147 3.66 -5.63 15.03
C TRP A 147 2.99 -6.11 16.31
N TYR A 148 1.72 -6.49 16.18
CA TYR A 148 0.95 -7.26 17.16
C TYR A 148 0.81 -8.69 16.66
N ARG A 149 1.10 -9.66 17.52
CA ARG A 149 0.87 -11.08 17.18
C ARG A 149 -0.64 -11.35 17.06
N ARG A 150 -1.02 -12.34 16.25
CA ARG A 150 -2.41 -12.79 16.15
C ARG A 150 -2.90 -13.18 17.55
N GLY A 151 -4.04 -12.63 17.95
CA GLY A 151 -4.62 -12.85 19.27
C GLY A 151 -3.72 -12.43 20.45
N GLU A 152 -2.82 -11.45 20.26
CA GLU A 152 -1.88 -10.99 21.32
C GLU A 152 -2.60 -10.66 22.63
N ASP A 153 -3.77 -10.04 22.55
CA ASP A 153 -4.66 -9.78 23.68
C ASP A 153 -6.15 -9.79 23.25
N GLN A 154 -7.05 -9.49 24.19
CA GLN A 154 -8.49 -9.48 23.93
C GLN A 154 -8.94 -8.40 22.94
N LEU A 155 -8.27 -7.24 22.89
CA LEU A 155 -8.58 -6.18 21.93
C LEU A 155 -8.18 -6.63 20.53
N ILE A 156 -6.94 -7.10 20.37
CA ILE A 156 -6.41 -7.61 19.10
C ILE A 156 -7.27 -8.79 18.60
N ALA A 157 -7.57 -9.77 19.45
CA ALA A 157 -8.40 -10.91 19.07
C ALA A 157 -9.83 -10.54 18.67
N ARG A 158 -10.41 -9.47 19.25
CA ARG A 158 -11.73 -8.96 18.87
C ARG A 158 -11.68 -8.29 17.51
N VAL A 159 -10.71 -7.40 17.30
CA VAL A 159 -10.48 -6.70 16.03
C VAL A 159 -10.22 -7.68 14.90
N GLU A 160 -9.39 -8.71 15.11
CA GLU A 160 -9.09 -9.69 14.06
C GLU A 160 -10.32 -10.55 13.69
N ARG A 161 -11.16 -10.93 14.67
CA ARG A 161 -12.43 -11.62 14.38
C ARG A 161 -13.40 -10.75 13.58
N ARG A 162 -13.48 -9.45 13.92
CA ARG A 162 -14.25 -8.47 13.16
C ARG A 162 -13.74 -8.36 11.73
N ILE A 163 -12.42 -8.25 11.53
CA ILE A 163 -11.81 -8.19 10.19
C ILE A 163 -12.13 -9.46 9.40
N ALA A 164 -11.93 -10.64 9.98
CA ALA A 164 -12.23 -11.92 9.34
C ALA A 164 -13.69 -12.02 8.89
N SER A 165 -14.63 -11.61 9.75
CA SER A 165 -16.06 -11.54 9.42
C SER A 165 -16.36 -10.52 8.32
N LEU A 166 -15.74 -9.34 8.35
CA LEU A 166 -15.96 -8.25 7.40
C LEU A 166 -15.45 -8.61 6.00
N THR A 167 -14.25 -9.19 5.92
CA THR A 167 -13.60 -9.55 4.66
C THR A 167 -14.03 -10.92 4.15
N ASN A 168 -14.78 -11.68 4.95
CA ASN A 168 -15.14 -13.06 4.69
C ASN A 168 -13.92 -13.92 4.36
N TRP A 169 -12.89 -13.81 5.20
CA TRP A 169 -11.62 -14.52 5.05
C TRP A 169 -11.23 -15.19 6.36
N PRO A 170 -10.71 -16.44 6.35
CA PRO A 170 -10.41 -17.16 7.58
C PRO A 170 -9.43 -16.41 8.49
N LEU A 171 -9.68 -16.46 9.80
CA LEU A 171 -8.89 -15.76 10.81
C LEU A 171 -7.42 -16.20 10.79
N GLU A 172 -7.21 -17.51 10.65
CA GLU A 172 -5.92 -18.19 10.59
C GLU A 172 -5.10 -17.82 9.35
N ASN A 173 -5.74 -17.32 8.30
CA ASN A 173 -5.08 -16.83 7.09
C ASN A 173 -4.59 -15.38 7.24
N GLY A 174 -4.82 -14.74 8.38
CA GLY A 174 -4.31 -13.38 8.63
C GLY A 174 -2.89 -13.38 9.20
N GLU A 175 -2.02 -12.51 8.65
CA GLU A 175 -0.78 -12.12 9.32
C GLU A 175 -1.07 -11.33 10.61
N GLY A 176 -0.06 -11.08 11.46
CA GLY A 176 -0.22 -10.16 12.58
C GLY A 176 -0.66 -8.76 12.14
N LEU A 177 -1.23 -7.97 13.05
CA LEU A 177 -1.59 -6.58 12.75
C LEU A 177 -0.33 -5.71 12.78
N GLN A 178 -0.14 -4.88 11.75
CA GLN A 178 0.91 -3.88 11.72
C GLN A 178 0.33 -2.50 11.93
N VAL A 179 0.69 -1.83 13.02
CA VAL A 179 0.37 -0.40 13.23
C VAL A 179 1.53 0.44 12.73
N LEU A 180 1.22 1.52 12.01
CA LEU A 180 2.17 2.42 11.40
C LEU A 180 1.86 3.87 11.73
N HIS A 181 2.91 4.66 11.90
CA HIS A 181 2.86 6.09 12.08
C HIS A 181 3.67 6.80 10.99
N TYR A 182 3.07 7.85 10.42
CA TYR A 182 3.70 8.78 9.50
C TYR A 182 3.56 10.19 10.08
N GLY A 183 4.69 10.83 10.39
CA GLY A 183 4.73 12.26 10.71
C GLY A 183 4.51 13.12 9.46
N THR A 184 4.58 14.44 9.61
CA THR A 184 4.53 15.40 8.49
C THR A 184 5.60 15.05 7.45
N SER A 185 5.25 15.12 6.16
CA SER A 185 6.01 14.65 4.99
C SER A 185 6.25 13.13 4.91
N GLY A 186 5.76 12.37 5.88
CA GLY A 186 5.81 10.91 5.86
C GLY A 186 4.99 10.35 4.70
N GLU A 187 5.56 9.39 3.97
CA GLU A 187 4.97 8.79 2.78
C GLU A 187 5.38 7.32 2.62
N TYR A 188 4.74 6.65 1.67
CA TYR A 188 5.20 5.37 1.15
C TYR A 188 4.97 5.32 -0.35
N SER A 189 6.07 5.23 -1.11
CA SER A 189 6.01 5.13 -2.57
C SER A 189 5.09 3.99 -3.05
N PRO A 190 4.45 4.13 -4.22
CA PRO A 190 3.59 3.09 -4.77
C PRO A 190 4.28 1.72 -4.87
N HIS A 191 3.59 0.67 -4.40
CA HIS A 191 4.07 -0.69 -4.35
C HIS A 191 2.91 -1.68 -4.42
N PHE A 192 3.25 -2.97 -4.50
CA PHE A 192 2.31 -4.07 -4.36
C PHE A 192 2.50 -4.74 -3.00
N ASP A 193 1.40 -5.19 -2.41
CA ASP A 193 1.44 -5.96 -1.17
C ASP A 193 1.69 -7.45 -1.40
N PHE A 194 1.38 -7.96 -2.59
CA PHE A 194 1.72 -9.32 -2.98
C PHE A 194 3.22 -9.47 -3.23
N PHE A 195 3.72 -10.69 -3.07
CA PHE A 195 5.10 -11.03 -3.40
C PHE A 195 5.20 -11.30 -4.91
N ALA A 196 6.05 -10.56 -5.62
CA ALA A 196 6.19 -10.70 -7.06
C ALA A 196 6.75 -12.11 -7.42
N PRO A 197 6.06 -12.95 -8.21
CA PRO A 197 6.46 -14.35 -8.43
C PRO A 197 7.82 -14.54 -9.11
N ASP A 198 8.28 -13.54 -9.85
CA ASP A 198 9.55 -13.51 -10.58
C ASP A 198 10.74 -13.10 -9.71
N GLN A 199 10.51 -12.62 -8.49
CA GLN A 199 11.56 -12.20 -7.57
C GLN A 199 12.04 -13.39 -6.71
N PRO A 200 13.34 -13.73 -6.71
CA PRO A 200 13.86 -14.84 -5.92
C PRO A 200 13.55 -14.74 -4.43
N GLY A 201 13.55 -13.52 -3.87
CA GLY A 201 13.22 -13.27 -2.46
C GLY A 201 11.77 -13.60 -2.09
N SER A 202 10.83 -13.54 -3.05
CA SER A 202 9.41 -13.83 -2.83
C SER A 202 9.14 -15.27 -2.44
N ALA A 203 9.97 -16.22 -2.91
CA ALA A 203 9.80 -17.63 -2.61
C ALA A 203 9.85 -17.89 -1.10
N VAL A 204 10.72 -17.19 -0.38
CA VAL A 204 10.88 -17.31 1.08
C VAL A 204 9.58 -16.94 1.79
N HIS A 205 8.96 -15.82 1.42
CA HIS A 205 7.77 -15.30 2.09
C HIS A 205 6.49 -16.08 1.77
N THR A 206 6.45 -16.79 0.64
CA THR A 206 5.27 -17.57 0.23
C THR A 206 5.29 -19.01 0.78
N THR A 207 6.40 -19.45 1.40
CA THR A 207 6.47 -20.76 2.07
C THR A 207 5.43 -20.90 3.18
N GLN A 208 5.24 -19.86 3.99
CA GLN A 208 4.25 -19.80 5.07
C GLN A 208 3.02 -19.01 4.60
N GLY A 209 1.84 -19.62 4.67
CA GLY A 209 0.57 -19.00 4.25
C GLY A 209 0.39 -18.79 2.74
N GLY A 210 1.38 -19.07 1.90
CA GLY A 210 1.23 -18.83 0.46
C GLY A 210 1.28 -17.34 0.11
N GLN A 211 0.65 -16.96 -1.00
CA GLN A 211 0.62 -15.58 -1.47
C GLN A 211 -0.27 -14.70 -0.56
N ARG A 212 0.02 -13.40 -0.47
CA ARG A 212 -0.97 -12.45 0.05
C ARG A 212 -2.06 -12.24 -0.99
N VAL A 213 -3.32 -12.17 -0.59
CA VAL A 213 -4.46 -12.14 -1.53
C VAL A 213 -5.23 -10.83 -1.49
N ALA A 214 -5.21 -10.16 -0.34
CA ALA A 214 -5.91 -8.92 -0.09
C ALA A 214 -5.31 -8.20 1.11
N THR A 215 -5.61 -6.90 1.21
CA THR A 215 -5.19 -6.04 2.30
C THR A 215 -6.38 -5.25 2.81
N LEU A 216 -6.43 -5.05 4.13
CA LEU A 216 -7.27 -4.05 4.78
C LEU A 216 -6.37 -3.04 5.50
N ILE A 217 -6.47 -1.77 5.11
CA ILE A 217 -5.83 -0.65 5.79
C ILE A 217 -6.92 0.09 6.56
N ILE A 218 -6.79 0.15 7.89
CA ILE A 218 -7.70 0.84 8.78
C ILE A 218 -7.03 2.13 9.25
N TYR A 219 -7.72 3.27 9.15
CA TYR A 219 -7.22 4.55 9.63
C TYR A 219 -7.55 4.71 11.11
N LEU A 220 -6.54 5.01 11.93
CA LEU A 220 -6.71 5.14 13.38
C LEU A 220 -6.95 6.59 13.81
N ASN A 221 -6.67 7.57 12.95
CA ASN A 221 -7.00 8.98 13.16
C ASN A 221 -7.45 9.64 11.86
N ASP A 222 -8.07 10.81 11.99
CA ASP A 222 -8.29 11.73 10.88
C ASP A 222 -6.97 12.42 10.55
N VAL A 223 -6.67 12.57 9.26
CA VAL A 223 -5.50 13.33 8.78
C VAL A 223 -6.00 14.69 8.27
N ALA A 224 -5.38 15.77 8.73
CA ALA A 224 -5.86 17.12 8.44
C ALA A 224 -5.68 17.50 6.97
N ASP A 225 -4.55 17.13 6.36
CA ASP A 225 -4.29 17.33 4.93
C ASP A 225 -3.24 16.33 4.40
N GLY A 226 -3.42 15.89 3.16
CA GLY A 226 -2.65 14.81 2.52
C GLY A 226 -2.84 13.44 3.17
N GLY A 227 -1.84 12.57 3.04
CA GLY A 227 -1.84 11.26 3.70
C GLY A 227 -2.84 10.25 3.12
N GLU A 228 -3.37 10.45 1.92
CA GLU A 228 -4.30 9.52 1.28
C GLU A 228 -3.65 8.16 1.01
N THR A 229 -4.47 7.10 0.95
CA THR A 229 -4.07 5.86 0.29
C THR A 229 -4.41 6.00 -1.20
N VAL A 230 -3.38 6.08 -2.05
CA VAL A 230 -3.51 6.35 -3.48
C VAL A 230 -3.39 5.06 -4.30
N PHE A 231 -4.20 4.95 -5.35
CA PHE A 231 -4.17 3.86 -6.33
C PHE A 231 -3.95 4.47 -7.73
N PRO A 232 -2.70 4.79 -8.11
CA PRO A 232 -2.41 5.58 -9.31
C PRO A 232 -2.96 4.96 -10.60
N THR A 233 -2.84 3.64 -10.76
CA THR A 233 -3.34 2.93 -11.95
C THR A 233 -4.87 3.02 -12.08
N ALA A 234 -5.58 3.04 -10.95
CA ALA A 234 -7.04 3.14 -10.91
C ALA A 234 -7.54 4.58 -10.90
N GLY A 235 -6.65 5.57 -10.70
CA GLY A 235 -7.04 6.98 -10.54
C GLY A 235 -7.86 7.23 -9.26
N LEU A 236 -7.66 6.42 -8.21
CA LEU A 236 -8.40 6.53 -6.95
C LEU A 236 -7.50 7.03 -5.82
N SER A 237 -8.11 7.71 -4.85
CA SER A 237 -7.47 8.11 -3.60
C SER A 237 -8.49 8.01 -2.47
N VAL A 238 -8.07 7.48 -1.33
CA VAL A 238 -8.92 7.32 -0.14
C VAL A 238 -8.34 8.15 0.99
N ALA A 239 -9.08 9.17 1.42
CA ALA A 239 -8.72 10.00 2.56
C ALA A 239 -8.76 9.18 3.86
N ALA A 240 -7.88 9.54 4.79
CA ALA A 240 -7.81 8.90 6.10
C ALA A 240 -8.87 9.49 7.04
N GLN A 241 -9.86 8.67 7.40
CA GLN A 241 -10.89 9.02 8.37
C GLN A 241 -10.89 7.98 9.49
N ALA A 242 -10.79 8.43 10.75
CA ALA A 242 -10.66 7.58 11.92
C ALA A 242 -11.75 6.50 11.99
N GLY A 243 -11.33 5.25 12.21
CA GLY A 243 -12.21 4.09 12.25
C GLY A 243 -12.70 3.60 10.87
N GLY A 244 -12.48 4.38 9.80
CA GLY A 244 -12.69 3.97 8.43
C GLY A 244 -11.58 3.05 7.92
N ALA A 245 -11.82 2.40 6.78
CA ALA A 245 -10.85 1.50 6.19
C ALA A 245 -10.97 1.41 4.66
N VAL A 246 -9.89 1.01 4.01
CA VAL A 246 -9.88 0.58 2.61
C VAL A 246 -9.46 -0.88 2.52
N TYR A 247 -10.30 -1.69 1.90
CA TYR A 247 -10.01 -3.07 1.51
C TYR A 247 -9.75 -3.12 0.02
N PHE A 248 -8.75 -3.88 -0.40
CA PHE A 248 -8.51 -4.17 -1.81
C PHE A 248 -7.98 -5.59 -1.97
N ARG A 249 -8.47 -6.28 -3.01
CA ARG A 249 -8.09 -7.65 -3.35
C ARG A 249 -7.31 -7.67 -4.64
N TYR A 250 -6.24 -8.46 -4.65
CA TYR A 250 -5.30 -8.51 -5.76
C TYR A 250 -4.98 -9.91 -6.25
N MET A 251 -5.50 -10.98 -5.64
CA MET A 251 -5.36 -12.34 -6.18
C MET A 251 -6.73 -12.95 -6.45
N ASN A 252 -6.99 -13.37 -7.70
CA ASN A 252 -8.22 -14.10 -8.05
C ASN A 252 -8.13 -15.61 -7.74
N ALA A 253 -9.21 -16.35 -7.97
CA ALA A 253 -9.28 -17.80 -7.80
C ALA A 253 -8.30 -18.56 -8.71
N GLU A 254 -7.99 -18.03 -9.90
CA GLU A 254 -6.98 -18.55 -10.83
C GLU A 254 -5.54 -18.15 -10.46
N ARG A 255 -5.33 -17.51 -9.30
CA ARG A 255 -4.04 -17.05 -8.79
C ARG A 255 -3.33 -16.02 -9.68
N GLN A 256 -4.09 -15.32 -10.54
CA GLN A 256 -3.61 -14.11 -11.22
C GLN A 256 -3.52 -12.97 -10.22
N LEU A 257 -2.58 -12.04 -10.47
CA LEU A 257 -2.37 -10.85 -9.64
C LEU A 257 -2.87 -9.59 -10.37
N ASP A 258 -3.62 -8.72 -9.69
CA ASP A 258 -4.21 -7.52 -10.29
C ASP A 258 -3.21 -6.35 -10.27
N PRO A 259 -2.66 -5.92 -11.42
CA PRO A 259 -1.73 -4.80 -11.49
C PRO A 259 -2.39 -3.45 -11.17
N SER A 260 -3.72 -3.38 -11.17
CA SER A 260 -4.49 -2.16 -10.88
C SER A 260 -4.50 -1.83 -9.38
N THR A 261 -3.99 -2.72 -8.53
CA THR A 261 -3.90 -2.56 -7.08
C THR A 261 -2.57 -1.96 -6.61
N LEU A 262 -1.74 -1.48 -7.54
CA LEU A 262 -0.58 -0.66 -7.22
C LEU A 262 -1.05 0.51 -6.36
N HIS A 263 -0.49 0.65 -5.16
CA HIS A 263 -0.96 1.63 -4.20
C HIS A 263 0.17 2.20 -3.35
N GLY A 264 -0.02 3.38 -2.79
CA GLY A 264 0.94 4.06 -1.93
C GLY A 264 0.27 4.91 -0.86
N GLY A 265 1.07 5.48 0.03
CA GLY A 265 0.65 6.51 0.96
C GLY A 265 1.17 7.87 0.48
N ALA A 266 0.27 8.79 0.13
CA ALA A 266 0.64 10.16 -0.19
C ALA A 266 1.31 10.85 1.01
N PRO A 267 2.15 11.87 0.78
CA PRO A 267 2.74 12.66 1.86
C PRO A 267 1.69 13.24 2.79
N VAL A 268 1.92 13.15 4.10
CA VAL A 268 1.13 13.90 5.10
C VAL A 268 1.53 15.38 5.01
N LEU A 269 0.59 16.25 4.67
CA LEU A 269 0.83 17.69 4.52
C LEU A 269 0.55 18.45 5.83
N ALA A 270 -0.45 18.01 6.60
CA ALA A 270 -0.75 18.56 7.91
C ALA A 270 -1.20 17.47 8.91
N GLY A 271 -0.71 17.58 10.16
CA GLY A 271 -0.96 16.60 11.22
C GLY A 271 -0.04 15.39 11.13
N ASP A 272 -0.57 14.23 11.52
CA ASP A 272 0.09 12.93 11.43
C ASP A 272 -0.91 11.84 11.01
N LYS A 273 -0.40 10.70 10.53
CA LYS A 273 -1.23 9.58 10.07
C LYS A 273 -0.89 8.31 10.83
N TRP A 274 -1.91 7.70 11.40
CA TRP A 274 -1.85 6.38 12.02
C TRP A 274 -2.72 5.41 11.26
N ILE A 275 -2.15 4.27 10.86
CA ILE A 275 -2.89 3.18 10.22
C ILE A 275 -2.60 1.84 10.88
N MET A 276 -3.54 0.92 10.73
CA MET A 276 -3.36 -0.48 11.05
C MET A 276 -3.63 -1.32 9.80
N THR A 277 -2.66 -2.14 9.43
CA THR A 277 -2.70 -2.98 8.23
C THR A 277 -2.89 -4.44 8.64
N LYS A 278 -3.81 -5.12 7.93
CA LYS A 278 -3.98 -6.57 7.97
C LYS A 278 -3.78 -7.12 6.57
N TRP A 279 -2.79 -8.00 6.41
CA TRP A 279 -2.59 -8.79 5.20
C TRP A 279 -3.26 -10.16 5.34
N MET A 280 -3.96 -10.58 4.29
CA MET A 280 -4.61 -11.88 4.19
C MET A 280 -3.82 -12.80 3.28
N ARG A 281 -3.66 -14.05 3.70
CA ARG A 281 -2.90 -15.10 3.01
C ARG A 281 -3.80 -16.12 2.34
N GLU A 282 -3.29 -16.78 1.30
CA GLU A 282 -3.96 -17.87 0.59
C GLU A 282 -4.28 -19.06 1.52
N ARG A 283 -3.37 -19.37 2.45
CA ARG A 283 -3.46 -20.46 3.43
C ARG A 283 -3.23 -19.95 4.85
N ALA A 284 -3.47 -20.81 5.83
CA ALA A 284 -3.16 -20.53 7.24
C ALA A 284 -1.70 -20.06 7.41
N TYR A 285 -1.51 -19.02 8.22
CA TYR A 285 -0.24 -18.34 8.43
C TYR A 285 0.19 -18.41 9.89
N GLY A 286 1.46 -18.68 10.14
CA GLY A 286 2.05 -18.82 11.48
C GLY A 286 2.18 -20.26 11.97
#